data_AF-A0A1V6ATV6-F1
#
_entry.id   AF-A0A1V6ATV6-F1
#
_cell.length_a   1.000
_cell.length_b   1.000
_cell.length_c   1.000
_cell.angle_alpha   90.00
_cell.angle_beta   90.00
_cell.angle_gamma   90.00
#
_symmetry.space_group_name_H-M   'P 1'
#
loop_
_entity.id
_entity.type
_entity.pdbx_description
1 polymer ?
#
loop_
_entity_poly.entity_id
_entity_poly.type
_entity_poly.pdbx_seq_one_letter_code
_entity_poly.pdbx_strand_id
1 'polypeptide(L)'
;MSFGKEEIYVALNQTAITGLLDSYSTGKALFSQMIMPSDYTGFKSINFYMTTAYNGGSNFEQYFYTANCRAKTQGEAMTIAKAAFDNINRSHFTGFYTVCSILPVIPPADDRDTYNVPVEIILKKR
;
A
#
# COMPACT_ATOMS: atom_id res chain seq x y z
N MET A 1 17.65 6.79 -3.76
CA MET A 1 16.90 6.88 -2.48
C MET A 1 15.46 7.19 -2.85
N SER A 2 14.48 6.34 -2.51
CA SER A 2 13.07 6.58 -2.86
C SER A 2 12.44 7.53 -1.83
N PHE A 3 12.16 8.77 -2.22
CA PHE A 3 11.55 9.78 -1.35
C PHE A 3 10.12 9.42 -0.93
N GLY A 4 9.79 9.50 0.35
CA GLY A 4 8.43 9.25 0.86
C GLY A 4 8.15 7.80 1.28
N LYS A 5 9.07 6.86 1.01
CA LYS A 5 8.89 5.44 1.36
C LYS A 5 8.75 5.22 2.87
N GLU A 6 9.57 5.88 3.68
CA GLU A 6 9.56 5.73 5.15
C GLU A 6 8.30 6.36 5.75
N GLU A 7 7.89 7.53 5.26
CA GLU A 7 6.68 8.21 5.69
C GLU A 7 5.42 7.40 5.33
N ILE A 8 5.38 6.79 4.14
CA ILE A 8 4.31 5.86 3.76
C ILE A 8 4.35 4.61 4.64
N TYR A 9 5.54 4.06 4.95
CA TYR A 9 5.65 2.93 5.87
C TYR A 9 5.05 3.27 7.23
N VAL A 10 5.41 4.43 7.80
CA VAL A 10 4.88 4.90 9.08
C VAL A 10 3.37 5.08 9.03
N ALA A 11 2.83 5.66 7.95
CA ALA A 11 1.39 5.82 7.75
C ALA A 11 0.65 4.47 7.67
N LEU A 12 1.26 3.46 7.04
CA LEU A 12 0.69 2.12 6.92
C LEU A 12 0.90 1.26 8.18
N ASN A 13 1.93 1.53 8.97
CA ASN A 13 2.29 0.81 10.18
C ASN A 13 1.53 1.32 11.43
N GLN A 14 0.26 1.68 11.25
CA GLN A 14 -0.63 2.13 12.33
C GLN A 14 -1.52 0.97 12.78
N THR A 15 -1.84 0.90 14.08
CA THR A 15 -2.66 -0.19 14.66
C THR A 15 -4.00 -0.39 13.94
N ALA A 16 -4.61 0.69 13.44
CA ALA A 16 -5.85 0.65 12.67
C ALA A 16 -5.73 -0.16 11.37
N ILE A 17 -4.52 -0.32 10.83
CA ILE A 17 -4.22 -1.13 9.65
C ILE A 17 -3.59 -2.44 10.07
N THR A 18 -2.54 -2.39 10.89
CA THR A 18 -1.74 -3.57 11.25
C THR A 18 -2.52 -4.58 12.10
N GLY A 19 -3.59 -4.14 12.79
CA GLY A 19 -4.57 -5.01 13.44
C GLY A 19 -5.44 -5.82 12.46
N LEU A 20 -5.51 -5.42 11.18
CA LEU A 20 -6.22 -6.13 10.11
C LEU A 20 -5.31 -7.11 9.35
N LEU A 21 -3.99 -7.02 9.53
CA LEU A 21 -3.01 -7.83 8.81
C LEU A 21 -2.62 -9.07 9.62
N ASP A 22 -2.27 -10.12 8.88
CA ASP A 22 -1.71 -11.33 9.46
C ASP A 22 -0.34 -11.03 10.10
N SER A 23 0.02 -11.85 11.08
CA SER A 23 1.36 -11.79 11.65
C SER A 23 2.39 -12.33 10.66
N TYR A 24 3.57 -11.72 10.63
CA TYR A 24 4.71 -12.20 9.86
C TYR A 24 6.00 -11.91 10.63
N SER A 25 6.80 -12.96 10.86
CA SER A 25 7.98 -12.90 11.74
C SER A 25 7.65 -12.26 13.09
N THR A 26 8.33 -11.17 13.47
CA THR A 26 8.10 -10.43 14.72
C THR A 26 7.07 -9.29 14.58
N GLY A 27 6.51 -9.10 13.40
CA GLY A 27 5.62 -7.99 13.09
C GLY A 27 4.36 -8.42 12.35
N LYS A 28 3.97 -7.59 11.39
CA LYS A 28 2.76 -7.75 10.59
C LYS A 28 3.12 -7.86 9.13
N ALA A 29 2.23 -8.44 8.33
CA ALA A 29 2.40 -8.65 6.89
C ALA A 29 2.29 -7.33 6.10
N LEU A 30 3.18 -6.37 6.42
CA LEU A 30 3.35 -5.07 5.78
C LEU A 30 4.75 -5.06 5.14
N PHE A 31 4.79 -5.05 3.81
CA PHE A 31 6.00 -5.27 3.05
C PHE A 31 6.32 -4.04 2.19
N SER A 32 7.48 -3.41 2.38
CA SER A 32 7.92 -2.28 1.53
C SER A 32 8.66 -2.75 0.27
N GLN A 33 7.99 -3.63 -0.48
CA GLN A 33 8.52 -4.30 -1.66
C GLN A 33 7.40 -4.70 -2.63
N MET A 34 7.78 -4.87 -3.90
CA MET A 34 6.83 -5.23 -4.97
C MET A 34 6.31 -6.66 -4.85
N ILE A 35 7.16 -7.57 -4.38
CA ILE A 35 6.86 -8.99 -4.25
C ILE A 35 6.80 -9.33 -2.76
N MET A 36 5.78 -10.08 -2.35
CA MET A 36 5.69 -10.58 -0.97
C MET A 36 6.78 -11.62 -0.70
N PRO A 37 7.27 -11.76 0.54
CA PRO A 37 8.20 -12.83 0.88
C PRO A 37 7.64 -14.19 0.47
N SER A 38 8.47 -15.04 -0.12
CA SER A 38 8.06 -16.36 -0.64
C SER A 38 7.59 -17.33 0.45
N ASP A 39 7.97 -17.08 1.70
CA ASP A 39 7.62 -17.86 2.88
C ASP A 39 6.35 -17.34 3.59
N TYR A 40 5.78 -16.22 3.14
CA TYR A 40 4.51 -15.73 3.67
C TYR A 40 3.34 -16.56 3.12
N THR A 41 2.64 -17.24 4.03
CA THR A 41 1.50 -18.12 3.71
C THR A 41 0.16 -17.58 4.20
N GLY A 42 0.12 -16.33 4.70
CA GLY A 42 -1.11 -15.68 5.15
C GLY A 42 -1.96 -15.17 3.98
N PHE A 43 -3.12 -14.61 4.31
CA PHE A 43 -4.03 -14.04 3.32
C PHE A 43 -4.13 -12.51 3.41
N LYS A 44 -3.94 -11.93 4.61
CA LYS A 44 -4.13 -10.50 4.87
C LYS A 44 -2.80 -9.78 4.95
N SER A 45 -2.48 -9.02 3.91
CA SER A 45 -1.22 -8.31 3.80
C SER A 45 -1.36 -6.98 3.08
N ILE A 46 -0.33 -6.14 3.25
CA ILE A 46 -0.08 -5.00 2.37
C ILE A 46 1.33 -5.16 1.82
N ASN A 47 1.48 -5.05 0.51
CA ASN A 47 2.78 -4.83 -0.11
C ASN A 47 2.76 -3.51 -0.87
N PHE A 48 3.72 -2.62 -0.59
CA PHE A 48 3.77 -1.29 -1.20
C PHE A 48 5.14 -0.98 -1.78
N TYR A 49 5.13 -0.24 -2.89
CA TYR A 49 6.32 0.06 -3.67
C TYR A 49 6.08 1.28 -4.56
N MET A 50 7.18 1.88 -5.02
CA MET A 50 7.15 3.01 -5.93
C MET A 50 6.75 2.53 -7.34
N THR A 51 5.80 3.22 -7.96
CA THR A 51 5.25 2.93 -9.30
C THR A 51 5.48 4.07 -10.29
N THR A 52 6.41 4.98 -9.96
CA THR A 52 6.72 6.14 -10.80
C THR A 52 7.20 5.68 -12.18
N ALA A 53 6.48 6.11 -13.22
CA ALA A 53 6.83 5.81 -14.60
C ALA A 53 8.12 6.51 -15.04
N TYR A 54 8.89 5.87 -15.91
CA TYR A 54 9.91 6.54 -16.69
C TYR A 54 9.22 7.45 -17.72
N ASN A 55 9.14 8.74 -17.42
CA ASN A 55 8.68 9.76 -18.35
C ASN A 55 9.70 10.89 -18.43
N GLY A 56 9.70 11.64 -19.53
CA GLY A 56 10.67 12.70 -19.80
C GLY A 56 10.52 13.96 -18.94
N GLY A 57 10.26 13.81 -17.64
CA GLY A 57 10.06 14.91 -16.68
C GLY A 57 8.62 15.37 -16.52
N SER A 58 7.63 14.71 -17.14
CA SER A 58 6.21 15.07 -17.02
C SER A 58 5.70 15.01 -15.57
N ASN A 59 6.34 14.20 -14.73
CA ASN A 59 6.05 14.03 -13.32
C ASN A 59 7.14 14.62 -12.42
N PHE A 60 7.79 15.72 -12.83
CA PHE A 60 8.79 16.38 -11.99
C PHE A 60 8.24 16.64 -10.58
N GLU A 61 8.98 16.20 -9.57
CA GLU A 61 8.63 16.31 -8.14
C GLU A 61 7.28 15.68 -7.75
N GLN A 62 6.85 14.66 -8.51
CA GLN A 62 5.72 13.79 -8.18
C GLN A 62 6.19 12.34 -8.04
N TYR A 63 5.91 11.74 -6.89
CA TYR A 63 6.28 10.36 -6.58
C TYR A 63 5.04 9.50 -6.46
N PHE A 64 4.99 8.45 -7.25
CA PHE A 64 3.87 7.52 -7.32
C PHE A 64 4.23 6.25 -6.57
N TYR A 65 3.31 5.79 -5.75
CA TYR A 65 3.37 4.56 -4.99
C TYR A 65 2.05 3.82 -5.14
N THR A 66 2.14 2.50 -4.99
CA THR A 66 0.96 1.64 -4.87
C THR A 66 1.11 0.80 -3.62
N ALA A 67 0.05 0.72 -2.81
CA ALA A 67 -0.10 -0.23 -1.73
C ALA A 67 -1.17 -1.26 -2.11
N ASN A 68 -0.73 -2.48 -2.42
CA ASN A 68 -1.63 -3.60 -2.72
C ASN A 68 -2.16 -4.16 -1.40
N CYS A 69 -3.47 -3.99 -1.15
CA CYS A 69 -4.14 -4.49 0.04
C CYS A 69 -4.81 -5.82 -0.28
N ARG A 70 -4.30 -6.90 0.31
CA ARG A 70 -4.69 -8.28 -0.04
C ARG A 70 -5.48 -8.95 1.07
N ALA A 71 -6.48 -9.74 0.69
CA ALA A 71 -7.22 -10.62 1.60
C ALA A 71 -7.88 -11.78 0.87
N LYS A 72 -8.31 -12.80 1.63
CA LYS A 72 -9.03 -13.96 1.09
C LYS A 72 -10.40 -13.59 0.50
N THR A 73 -11.04 -12.54 1.03
CA THR A 73 -12.34 -12.05 0.55
C THR A 73 -12.26 -10.61 0.07
N GLN A 74 -13.09 -10.24 -0.91
CA GLN A 74 -13.19 -8.86 -1.40
C GLN A 74 -13.52 -7.87 -0.27
N GLY A 75 -14.40 -8.23 0.65
CA GLY A 75 -14.82 -7.36 1.76
C GLY A 75 -13.67 -7.03 2.71
N GLU A 76 -12.84 -8.02 3.04
CA GLU A 76 -11.68 -7.82 3.89
C GLU A 76 -10.59 -7.00 3.17
N ALA A 77 -10.33 -7.28 1.88
CA ALA A 77 -9.34 -6.53 1.11
C ALA A 77 -9.74 -5.05 0.98
N MET A 78 -11.02 -4.78 0.75
CA MET A 78 -11.58 -3.42 0.74
C MET A 78 -11.50 -2.75 2.12
N THR A 79 -11.69 -3.50 3.21
CA THR A 79 -11.55 -2.97 4.58
C THR A 79 -10.11 -2.53 4.86
N ILE A 80 -9.13 -3.34 4.45
CA ILE A 80 -7.70 -3.00 4.55
C ILE A 80 -7.39 -1.76 3.70
N ALA A 81 -7.87 -1.72 2.45
CA ALA A 81 -7.63 -0.59 1.54
C ALA A 81 -8.23 0.73 2.05
N LYS A 82 -9.43 0.71 2.63
CA LYS A 82 -10.03 1.89 3.28
C LYS A 82 -9.21 2.37 4.47
N ALA A 83 -8.77 1.45 5.33
CA ALA A 83 -7.92 1.79 6.46
C ALA A 83 -6.58 2.41 6.00
N ALA A 84 -5.96 1.85 4.95
CA ALA A 84 -4.75 2.40 4.35
C ALA A 84 -5.01 3.81 3.77
N PHE A 85 -6.05 3.97 2.96
CA PHE A 85 -6.46 5.25 2.38
C PHE A 85 -6.67 6.33 3.46
N ASP A 86 -7.42 6.01 4.53
CA ASP A 86 -7.73 6.96 5.59
C ASP A 86 -6.47 7.40 6.36
N ASN A 87 -5.56 6.48 6.69
CA ASN A 87 -4.34 6.83 7.42
C ASN A 87 -3.34 7.60 6.56
N ILE A 88 -3.20 7.23 5.28
CA ILE A 88 -2.31 7.94 4.35
C ILE A 88 -2.80 9.38 4.14
N ASN A 89 -4.11 9.59 3.93
CA ASN A 89 -4.67 10.94 3.78
C ASN A 89 -4.57 11.80 5.05
N ARG A 90 -4.52 11.18 6.24
CA ARG A 90 -4.32 11.89 7.51
C ARG A 90 -2.86 12.18 7.81
N SER A 91 -1.93 11.54 7.12
CA SER A 91 -0.50 11.65 7.41
C SER A 91 0.08 12.95 6.83
N HIS A 92 0.95 13.60 7.60
CA HIS A 92 1.62 14.82 7.18
C HIS A 92 2.99 14.52 6.57
N PHE A 93 3.17 14.88 5.30
CA PHE A 93 4.44 14.74 4.58
C PHE A 93 5.05 16.14 4.41
N THR A 94 6.15 16.40 5.10
CA THR A 94 6.79 17.73 5.11
C THR A 94 7.22 18.15 3.71
N GLY A 95 6.71 19.28 3.22
CA GLY A 95 7.01 19.81 1.88
C GLY A 95 6.16 19.21 0.74
N PHE A 96 5.25 18.29 1.05
CA PHE A 96 4.43 17.59 0.07
C PHE A 96 2.95 17.64 0.46
N TYR A 97 2.08 17.42 -0.52
CA TYR A 97 0.70 17.01 -0.28
C TYR A 97 0.47 15.63 -0.89
N THR A 98 -0.43 14.87 -0.27
CA THR A 98 -0.72 13.50 -0.65
C THR A 98 -2.05 13.43 -1.36
N VAL A 99 -2.08 12.79 -2.51
CA VAL A 99 -3.30 12.39 -3.20
C VAL A 99 -3.37 10.88 -3.13
N CYS A 100 -4.41 10.36 -2.47
CA CYS A 100 -4.62 8.93 -2.32
C CYS A 100 -5.88 8.52 -3.08
N SER A 101 -5.91 7.32 -3.65
CA SER A 101 -7.08 6.79 -4.36
C SER A 101 -7.17 5.29 -4.21
N ILE A 102 -8.37 4.77 -3.91
CA ILE A 102 -8.63 3.33 -3.93
C ILE A 102 -8.97 2.94 -5.36
N LEU A 103 -8.17 2.04 -5.95
CA LEU A 103 -8.37 1.53 -7.29
C LEU A 103 -9.35 0.33 -7.29
N PRO A 104 -9.89 -0.07 -8.46
CA PRO A 104 -10.79 -1.21 -8.55
C PRO A 104 -10.20 -2.50 -7.97
N VAL A 105 -11.09 -3.34 -7.43
CA VAL A 105 -10.75 -4.67 -6.91
C VAL A 105 -10.25 -5.54 -8.05
N ILE A 106 -9.12 -6.22 -7.82
CA ILE A 106 -8.59 -7.27 -8.67
C ILE A 106 -8.96 -8.62 -8.01
N PRO A 107 -9.78 -9.46 -8.67
CA PRO A 107 -10.11 -10.78 -8.15
C PRO A 107 -8.90 -11.71 -8.18
N PRO A 108 -8.87 -12.76 -7.34
CA PRO A 108 -7.82 -13.77 -7.40
C PRO A 108 -7.81 -14.46 -8.77
N ALA A 109 -6.63 -14.80 -9.27
CA ALA A 109 -6.49 -15.54 -10.53
C ALA A 109 -7.00 -16.99 -10.41
N ASP A 110 -6.83 -17.60 -9.23
CA ASP A 110 -7.30 -18.95 -8.87
C ASP A 110 -7.49 -19.08 -7.35
N ASP A 111 -7.85 -20.27 -6.87
CA ASP A 111 -8.12 -20.54 -5.44
C ASP A 111 -6.88 -20.41 -4.52
N ARG A 112 -5.69 -20.21 -5.08
CA ARG A 112 -4.44 -20.00 -4.33
C ARG A 112 -4.08 -18.52 -4.21
N ASP A 113 -4.72 -17.64 -4.97
CA ASP A 113 -4.50 -16.21 -4.92
C ASP A 113 -5.51 -15.51 -4.00
N THR A 114 -5.30 -14.21 -3.80
CA THR A 114 -6.10 -13.34 -2.93
C THR A 114 -6.74 -12.22 -3.73
N TYR A 115 -7.83 -11.66 -3.21
CA TYR A 115 -8.31 -10.38 -3.72
C TYR A 115 -7.26 -9.31 -3.43
N ASN A 116 -7.01 -8.43 -4.39
CA ASN A 116 -6.15 -7.26 -4.22
C ASN A 116 -6.96 -5.99 -4.48
N VAL A 117 -6.91 -5.05 -3.54
CA VAL A 117 -7.46 -3.70 -3.71
C VAL A 117 -6.30 -2.72 -3.65
N PRO A 118 -5.77 -2.26 -4.80
CA PRO A 118 -4.65 -1.34 -4.81
C PRO A 118 -5.07 0.04 -4.31
N VAL A 119 -4.22 0.67 -3.52
CA VAL A 119 -4.31 2.07 -3.14
C VAL A 119 -3.19 2.81 -3.84
N GLU A 120 -3.53 3.73 -4.73
CA GLU A 120 -2.59 4.65 -5.34
C GLU A 120 -2.29 5.80 -4.38
N ILE A 121 -1.00 6.14 -4.27
CA ILE A 121 -0.51 7.22 -3.42
C ILE A 121 0.39 8.08 -4.29
N ILE A 122 0.07 9.37 -4.39
CA ILE A 122 0.85 10.35 -5.13
C ILE A 122 1.33 11.40 -4.12
N LEU A 123 2.64 11.49 -3.95
CA LEU A 123 3.27 12.57 -3.19
C LEU A 123 3.68 13.66 -4.18
N LYS A 124 3.09 14.84 -4.05
CA LYS A 124 3.38 15.98 -4.91
C LYS A 124 4.00 17.09 -4.08
N LYS A 125 5.11 17.65 -4.53
CA LYS A 125 5.74 18.78 -3.83
C LYS A 125 4.79 19.98 -3.84
N ARG A 126 4.78 20.72 -2.73
CA ARG A 126 4.03 21.97 -2.60
C ARG A 126 4.67 23.10 -3.38
#